data_AF-A0A4Q5YWR7-F1
#
_entry.id   AF-A0A4Q5YWR7-F1
#
_cell.length_a   1.000
_cell.length_b   1.000
_cell.length_c   1.000
_cell.angle_alpha   90.00
_cell.angle_beta   90.00
_cell.angle_gamma   90.00
#
_symmetry.space_group_name_H-M   'P 1'
#
loop_
_entity.id
_entity.type
_entity.pdbx_description
1 polymer ?
#
loop_
_entity_poly.entity_id
_entity_poly.type
_entity_poly.pdbx_seq_one_letter_code
_entity_poly.pdbx_strand_id
1 'polypeptide(L)' 'MQTIIEDIEQKIKTMKKYMEQTNSPAQKALFASSIANASQMVANFREMERILHSSGDETK' A
#
# COMPACT_ATOMS: atom_id res chain seq x y z
N MET A 1 5.49 8.56 9.17
CA MET A 1 4.60 8.10 8.08
C MET A 1 5.31 7.06 7.22
N GLN A 2 6.57 7.30 6.84
CA GLN A 2 7.49 6.28 6.31
C GLN A 2 7.42 4.87 6.94
N THR A 3 7.52 4.72 8.27
CA THR A 3 7.45 3.41 8.95
C THR A 3 6.10 2.68 8.74
N ILE A 4 5.00 3.43 8.66
CA ILE A 4 3.66 2.86 8.42
C ILE A 4 3.57 2.38 6.96
N ILE A 5 4.09 3.17 6.02
CA ILE A 5 4.13 2.81 4.60
C ILE A 5 4.91 1.50 4.42
N GLU A 6 6.09 1.39 5.02
CA GLU A 6 6.94 0.19 4.94
C GLU A 6 6.25 -1.04 5.53
N ASP A 7 5.59 -0.92 6.68
CA ASP A 7 4.83 -2.05 7.27
C ASP A 7 3.70 -2.51 6.34
N ILE A 8 2.92 -1.57 5.76
CA ILE A 8 1.86 -1.91 4.82
C ILE A 8 2.42 -2.61 3.57
N GLU A 9 3.54 -2.12 3.02
CA GLU A 9 4.19 -2.76 1.87
C GLU A 9 4.67 -4.18 2.17
N GLN A 10 5.17 -4.44 3.38
CA GLN A 10 5.53 -5.80 3.80
C GLN A 10 4.30 -6.71 3.95
N LYS A 11 3.19 -6.19 4.47
CA LYS A 11 1.93 -6.95 4.52
C LYS A 11 1.38 -7.24 3.13
N ILE A 12 1.49 -6.30 2.18
CA ILE A 12 1.13 -6.52 0.77
C ILE A 12 1.96 -7.66 0.17
N LYS A 13 3.29 -7.66 0.36
CA LYS A 13 4.17 -8.74 -0.11
C LYS A 13 3.76 -10.10 0.48
N THR A 14 3.45 -10.12 1.77
CA THR A 14 3.00 -11.33 2.47
C THR A 14 1.66 -11.84 1.91
N MET A 15 0.68 -10.95 1.71
CA MET A 15 -0.62 -11.31 1.11
C MET A 15 -0.48 -11.86 -0.32
N LYS A 16 0.41 -11.27 -1.14
CA LYS A 16 0.69 -11.78 -2.50
C LYS A 16 1.19 -13.23 -2.46
N LYS A 17 2.12 -13.54 -1.55
CA LYS A 17 2.63 -14.90 -1.36
C LYS A 17 1.50 -15.89 -0.98
N TYR A 18 0.62 -15.52 -0.05
CA TYR A 18 -0.52 -16.38 0.33
C TYR A 18 -1.56 -16.54 -0.79
N MET A 19 -1.78 -15.49 -1.58
CA MET A 19 -2.67 -15.54 -2.75
C MET A 19 -2.17 -16.54 -3.80
N GLU A 20 -0.86 -16.58 -4.05
CA GLU A 20 -0.23 -17.51 -4.99
C GLU A 20 -0.32 -18.97 -4.52
N GLN A 21 -0.28 -19.20 -3.21
CA GLN A 21 -0.37 -20.54 -2.60
C GLN A 21 -1.81 -21.05 -2.46
N THR A 22 -2.79 -20.15 -2.57
CA THR A 22 -4.21 -20.48 -2.49
C THR A 22 -4.69 -21.13 -3.78
N ASN A 23 -5.49 -22.21 -3.70
CA ASN A 23 -6.13 -22.82 -4.87
C ASN A 23 -7.60 -22.40 -5.06
N SER A 24 -8.20 -21.72 -4.08
CA SER A 24 -9.59 -21.25 -4.15
C SER A 24 -9.70 -19.95 -4.95
N PRO A 25 -10.47 -19.92 -6.07
CA PRO A 25 -10.67 -18.70 -6.86
C PRO A 25 -11.30 -17.57 -6.04
N ALA A 26 -12.25 -17.89 -5.16
CA ALA A 26 -12.91 -16.90 -4.31
C ALA A 26 -11.91 -16.25 -3.33
N GLN A 27 -11.05 -17.05 -2.70
CA GLN A 27 -10.01 -16.52 -1.81
C GLN A 27 -8.96 -15.70 -2.60
N LYS A 28 -8.57 -16.11 -3.81
CA LYS A 28 -7.69 -15.31 -4.67
C LYS A 28 -8.30 -13.93 -4.98
N ALA A 29 -9.58 -13.88 -5.32
CA ALA A 29 -10.28 -12.62 -5.57
C ALA A 29 -10.31 -11.70 -4.34
N LEU A 30 -10.54 -12.27 -3.15
CA LEU A 30 -10.48 -11.53 -1.89
C LEU A 30 -9.07 -10.95 -1.65
N PHE A 31 -8.02 -11.76 -1.78
CA PHE A 31 -6.65 -11.26 -1.65
C PHE A 31 -6.33 -10.17 -2.67
N ALA A 32 -6.72 -10.33 -3.94
CA ALA A 32 -6.48 -9.34 -4.98
C ALA A 32 -7.13 -7.99 -4.65
N SER A 33 -8.37 -8.01 -4.16
CA SER A 33 -9.08 -6.80 -3.71
C SER A 33 -8.39 -6.14 -2.51
N SER A 34 -8.03 -6.92 -1.48
CA SER A 34 -7.32 -6.40 -0.31
C SER A 34 -5.96 -5.79 -0.67
N ILE A 35 -5.21 -6.43 -1.57
CA ILE A 35 -3.91 -5.95 -2.07
C ILE A 35 -4.09 -4.63 -2.83
N ALA A 36 -5.10 -4.52 -3.70
CA ALA A 36 -5.38 -3.30 -4.45
C ALA A 36 -5.71 -2.13 -3.51
N ASN A 37 -6.58 -2.36 -2.52
CA ASN A 37 -6.96 -1.35 -1.53
C ASN A 37 -5.77 -0.87 -0.70
N ALA A 38 -4.93 -1.80 -0.22
CA ALA A 38 -3.73 -1.46 0.53
C ALA A 38 -2.71 -0.69 -0.33
N SER A 39 -2.56 -1.07 -1.61
CA SER A 39 -1.67 -0.37 -2.54
C SER A 39 -2.13 1.07 -2.81
N GLN A 40 -3.44 1.28 -2.92
CA GLN A 40 -4.02 2.63 -3.05
C GLN A 40 -3.77 3.47 -1.78
N MET A 41 -3.89 2.88 -0.60
CA MET A 41 -3.61 3.57 0.66
C MET A 41 -2.14 4.03 0.74
N VAL A 42 -1.19 3.18 0.34
CA VAL A 42 0.23 3.55 0.25
C VAL A 42 0.44 4.70 -0.73
N ALA A 43 -0.19 4.67 -1.90
CA ALA A 43 -0.12 5.76 -2.87
C ALA A 43 -0.64 7.08 -2.29
N ASN A 44 -1.78 7.04 -1.58
CA ASN A 44 -2.35 8.21 -0.93
C ASN A 44 -1.41 8.79 0.14
N PHE A 45 -0.80 7.95 0.98
CA PHE A 45 0.16 8.43 1.98
C PHE A 45 1.41 9.07 1.37
N ARG A 46 1.93 8.50 0.28
CA ARG A 46 3.06 9.10 -0.46
C ARG A 46 2.70 10.45 -1.05
N GLU A 47 1.51 10.59 -1.61
CA GLU A 47 1.03 11.86 -2.15
C GLU A 47 0.84 12.91 -1.05
N MET A 48 0.32 12.50 0.11
CA MET A 48 0.24 13.38 1.29
C MET A 48 1.62 13.84 1.75
N GLU A 49 2.62 12.94 1.83
CA GLU A 49 4.00 13.35 2.12
C GLU A 49 4.51 14.33 1.07
N ARG A 50 4.31 14.06 -0.23
CA ARG A 50 4.75 14.95 -1.31
C ARG A 50 4.17 16.36 -1.14
N ILE A 51 2.87 16.48 -0.90
CA ILE A 51 2.19 17.77 -0.70
C ILE A 51 2.79 18.49 0.50
N LEU A 52 2.85 17.83 1.66
CA LEU A 52 3.36 18.44 2.91
C LEU A 52 4.80 18.95 2.77
N HIS A 53 5.67 18.21 2.07
CA HIS A 53 7.05 18.65 1.83
C HIS A 53 7.13 19.75 0.77
N SER A 54 6.27 19.75 -0.25
CA SER A 54 6.23 20.82 -1.27
C SER A 54 5.71 22.15 -0.73
N SER A 55 4.76 22.14 0.21
CA SER A 55 4.23 23.35 0.85
C SER A 55 5.21 23.99 1.85
N GLY A 56 6.33 23.33 2.17
CA GLY A 56 7.40 23.87 3.01
C GLY A 56 8.46 24.67 2.25
N ASP A 57 8.45 24.66 0.91
CA ASP A 57 9.51 25.24 0.07
C ASP A 57 9.13 26.60 -0.56
N GLU A 58 7.90 27.09 -0.35
CA GLU A 58 7.44 28.38 -0.88
C GLU A 58 7.91 29.62 -0.08
N THR A 59 8.93 29.50 0.79
CA THR A 59 9.44 30.62 1.62
C THR A 59 10.97 30.76 1.67
N LYS A 60 11.68 30.43 0.59
CA LYS A 60 13.10 30.81 0.42
C LYS A 60 13.32 31.72 -0.76
#